data_AF-A0AAJ5T370-F1
#
_entry.id   AF-A0AAJ5T370-F1
#
_cell.length_a   1.000
_cell.length_b   1.000
_cell.length_c   1.000
_cell.angle_alpha   90.00
_cell.angle_beta   90.00
_cell.angle_gamma   90.00
#
_symmetry.space_group_name_H-M   'P 1'
#
loop_
_entity.id
_entity.type
_entity.pdbx_description
1 polymer ?
#
loop_
_entity_poly.entity_id
_entity_poly.type
_entity_poly.pdbx_seq_one_letter_code
_entity_poly.pdbx_strand_id
1 'polypeptide(L)'
;MSTTRKLRLGPLPSNTSIKLAFTCPASLKADLDRYAALHEQTYGEAVDAATLIPHMLEAFMAADRGFRRGAAAQQRPAKAASASISPEARAQ
;
A
#
# COMPACT_ATOMS: atom_id res chain seq x y z
N MET A 1 -13.57 -14.28 38.50
CA MET A 1 -12.12 -13.99 38.41
C MET A 1 -11.55 -14.80 37.25
N SER A 2 -11.69 -14.31 36.01
CA SER A 2 -11.22 -15.03 34.81
C SER A 2 -9.83 -14.53 34.43
N THR A 3 -8.80 -15.31 34.75
CA THR A 3 -7.39 -14.99 34.44
C THR A 3 -7.13 -15.13 32.94
N THR A 4 -7.07 -14.02 32.23
CA THR A 4 -6.62 -13.93 30.84
C THR A 4 -5.17 -14.39 30.76
N ARG A 5 -4.95 -15.62 30.30
CA ARG A 5 -3.61 -16.14 29.96
C ARG A 5 -3.07 -15.34 28.77
N LYS A 6 -2.23 -14.34 29.06
CA LYS A 6 -1.49 -13.58 28.03
C LYS A 6 -0.54 -14.53 27.32
N LEU A 7 -0.85 -14.86 26.07
CA LEU A 7 0.08 -15.58 25.19
C LEU A 7 1.33 -14.70 25.00
N ARG A 8 2.52 -15.34 25.02
CA ARG A 8 3.81 -14.65 24.84
C ARG A 8 3.99 -14.12 23.41
N LEU A 9 3.15 -14.58 22.48
CA LEU A 9 3.09 -14.13 21.11
C LEU A 9 1.89 -13.19 20.97
N GLY A 10 2.16 -11.95 20.54
CA GLY A 10 1.13 -11.00 20.16
C GLY A 10 0.41 -11.44 18.88
N PRO A 11 -0.65 -10.72 18.46
CA PRO A 11 -1.31 -10.98 17.19
C PRO A 11 -0.28 -10.98 16.05
N LEU A 12 -0.30 -12.03 15.23
CA LEU A 12 0.59 -12.17 14.08
C LEU A 12 0.21 -11.16 12.98
N PRO A 13 1.19 -10.69 12.19
CA PRO A 13 0.91 -9.84 11.04
C PRO A 13 -0.04 -10.56 10.06
N SER A 14 -1.06 -9.86 9.59
CA SER A 14 -2.03 -10.40 8.65
C SER A 14 -1.40 -10.56 7.27
N ASN A 15 -1.19 -11.78 6.81
CA ASN A 15 -0.71 -12.06 5.45
C ASN A 15 -1.89 -12.16 4.46
N THR A 16 -2.71 -11.11 4.40
CA THR A 16 -3.92 -11.13 3.58
C THR A 16 -3.55 -10.88 2.11
N SER A 17 -3.59 -11.95 1.30
CA SER A 17 -3.56 -11.84 -0.16
C SER A 17 -4.98 -11.61 -0.67
N ILE A 18 -5.14 -10.60 -1.54
CA ILE A 18 -6.43 -10.27 -2.17
C ILE A 18 -6.34 -10.64 -3.64
N LYS A 19 -7.24 -11.53 -4.10
CA LYS A 19 -7.41 -11.82 -5.52
C LYS A 19 -8.32 -10.78 -6.14
N LEU A 20 -7.86 -10.14 -7.21
CA LEU A 20 -8.64 -9.19 -7.99
C LEU A 20 -8.85 -9.73 -9.41
N ALA A 21 -10.08 -9.71 -9.89
CA ALA A 21 -10.42 -10.02 -11.27
C ALA A 21 -10.83 -8.74 -11.99
N PHE A 22 -10.33 -8.51 -13.20
CA PHE A 22 -10.69 -7.37 -14.02
C PHE A 22 -10.83 -7.77 -15.48
N THR A 23 -11.68 -7.06 -16.22
CA THR A 23 -11.80 -7.19 -17.67
C THR A 23 -10.73 -6.33 -18.33
N CYS A 24 -9.92 -6.94 -19.19
CA CYS A 24 -8.90 -6.22 -19.97
C CYS A 24 -9.20 -6.32 -21.47
N PRO A 25 -8.94 -5.26 -22.26
CA PRO A 25 -8.98 -5.36 -23.71
C PRO A 25 -8.00 -6.42 -24.23
N ALA A 26 -8.38 -7.14 -25.30
CA ALA A 26 -7.53 -8.18 -25.89
C ALA A 26 -6.16 -7.64 -26.35
N SER A 27 -6.11 -6.39 -26.84
CA SER A 27 -4.87 -5.72 -27.22
C SER A 27 -3.92 -5.56 -26.03
N LEU A 28 -4.45 -5.14 -24.87
CA LEU A 28 -3.65 -5.00 -23.66
C LEU A 28 -3.09 -6.34 -23.18
N LYS A 29 -3.87 -7.42 -23.25
CA LYS A 29 -3.36 -8.77 -22.92
C LYS A 29 -2.21 -9.17 -23.84
N ALA A 30 -2.36 -8.95 -25.15
CA ALA A 30 -1.31 -9.28 -26.13
C ALA A 30 -0.01 -8.48 -25.87
N ASP A 31 -0.12 -7.20 -25.51
CA ASP A 31 1.06 -6.40 -25.18
C ASP A 31 1.71 -6.83 -23.86
N LEU A 32 0.93 -7.23 -22.86
CA LEU A 32 1.45 -7.81 -21.61
C LEU A 32 2.18 -9.14 -21.86
N ASP A 33 1.66 -10.00 -22.72
CA ASP A 33 2.30 -11.26 -23.09
C ASP A 33 3.61 -11.04 -23.85
N ARG A 34 3.62 -10.05 -24.75
CA ARG A 34 4.85 -9.65 -25.43
C ARG A 34 5.88 -9.12 -24.44
N TYR A 35 5.46 -8.32 -23.47
CA TYR A 35 6.35 -7.79 -22.43
C TYR A 35 6.95 -8.91 -21.57
N ALA A 36 6.14 -9.89 -21.17
CA ALA A 36 6.59 -11.10 -20.47
C ALA A 36 7.66 -11.87 -21.28
N ALA A 37 7.43 -12.09 -22.57
CA ALA A 37 8.40 -12.75 -23.46
C ALA A 37 9.71 -11.95 -23.60
N LEU A 38 9.64 -10.61 -23.63
CA LEU A 38 10.84 -9.77 -23.64
C LEU A 38 11.59 -9.81 -22.32
N HIS A 39 10.87 -9.90 -21.20
CA HIS A 39 11.48 -10.07 -19.87
C HIS A 39 12.26 -11.38 -19.78
N GLU A 40 11.69 -12.48 -20.26
CA GLU A 40 12.37 -13.77 -20.36
C GLU A 40 13.64 -13.69 -21.21
N GLN A 41 13.56 -13.07 -22.39
CA GLN A 41 14.73 -12.89 -23.26
C GLN A 41 15.84 -12.05 -22.59
N THR A 42 15.47 -11.10 -21.73
CA THR A 42 16.42 -10.19 -21.08
C THR A 42 17.08 -10.81 -19.86
N TYR A 43 16.32 -11.55 -19.05
CA TYR A 43 16.77 -12.05 -17.74
C TYR A 43 16.92 -13.57 -17.67
N GLY A 44 16.53 -14.30 -18.72
CA GLY A 44 16.63 -15.76 -18.80
C GLY A 44 15.59 -16.51 -17.95
N GLU A 45 14.64 -15.80 -17.35
CA GLU A 45 13.59 -16.37 -16.51
C GLU A 45 12.21 -16.11 -17.12
N ALA A 46 11.49 -17.19 -17.43
CA ALA A 46 10.13 -17.13 -17.93
C ALA A 46 9.19 -16.63 -16.83
N VAL A 47 8.53 -15.49 -17.06
CA VAL A 47 7.59 -14.89 -16.12
C VAL A 47 6.27 -14.63 -16.85
N ASP A 48 5.14 -14.99 -16.24
CA ASP A 48 3.81 -14.68 -16.78
C ASP A 48 3.43 -13.22 -16.55
N ALA A 49 2.62 -12.67 -17.44
CA ALA A 49 2.01 -11.35 -17.31
C ALA A 49 1.32 -11.18 -15.95
N ALA A 50 0.62 -12.21 -15.44
CA ALA A 50 -0.06 -12.13 -14.14
C ALA A 50 0.89 -11.89 -12.96
N THR A 51 2.15 -12.33 -13.07
CA THR A 51 3.19 -12.08 -12.06
C THR A 51 3.78 -10.69 -12.19
N LEU A 52 3.88 -10.16 -13.42
CA LEU A 52 4.42 -8.82 -13.68
C LEU A 52 3.43 -7.70 -13.32
N ILE A 53 2.13 -7.91 -13.56
CA ILE A 53 1.07 -6.90 -13.37
C ILE A 53 1.13 -6.25 -11.97
N PRO A 54 1.19 -7.00 -10.84
CA PRO A 54 1.29 -6.38 -9.52
C PRO A 54 2.47 -5.43 -9.39
N HIS A 55 3.65 -5.82 -9.88
CA HIS A 55 4.86 -4.99 -9.82
C HIS A 55 4.75 -3.75 -10.71
N MET A 56 4.17 -3.90 -11.90
CA MET A 56 3.93 -2.77 -12.81
C MET A 56 2.96 -1.76 -12.19
N LEU A 57 1.89 -2.23 -11.55
CA LEU A 57 0.90 -1.39 -10.87
C LEU A 57 1.53 -0.69 -9.65
N GLU A 58 2.34 -1.38 -8.86
CA GLU A 58 3.05 -0.76 -7.74
C GLU A 58 3.99 0.35 -8.21
N ALA A 59 4.80 0.08 -9.23
CA ALA A 59 5.69 1.08 -9.82
C ALA A 59 4.92 2.28 -10.39
N PHE A 60 3.79 2.03 -11.06
CA PHE A 60 2.91 3.09 -11.56
C PHE A 60 2.38 3.99 -10.44
N MET A 61 1.85 3.39 -9.37
CA MET A 61 1.31 4.14 -8.21
C MET A 61 2.41 4.93 -7.48
N ALA A 62 3.63 4.38 -7.39
CA ALA A 62 4.78 5.05 -6.80
C ALA A 62 5.28 6.23 -7.67
N ALA A 63 5.17 6.11 -9.00
CA ALA A 63 5.57 7.15 -9.95
C ALA A 63 4.56 8.30 -10.06
N ASP A 64 3.27 8.07 -9.78
CA ASP A 64 2.23 9.09 -9.87
C ASP A 64 2.35 10.13 -8.73
N ARG A 65 2.97 11.28 -9.05
CA ARG A 65 3.14 12.40 -8.13
C ARG A 65 1.81 13.02 -7.72
N GLY A 66 0.81 13.04 -8.60
CA GLY A 66 -0.52 13.57 -8.31
C GLY A 66 -1.20 12.73 -7.24
N PHE A 67 -1.15 11.41 -7.40
CA PHE A 67 -1.62 10.44 -6.42
C PHE A 67 -0.91 10.60 -5.06
N ARG A 68 0.43 10.69 -5.07
CA ARG A 68 1.24 10.81 -3.84
C ARG A 68 0.98 12.07 -3.03
N ARG A 69 0.66 13.20 -3.68
CA ARG A 69 0.37 14.46 -2.98
C ARG A 69 -0.92 14.38 -2.16
N GLY A 70 -1.90 13.59 -2.59
CA GLY A 70 -3.14 13.35 -1.84
C GLY A 70 -2.94 12.45 -0.62
N ALA A 71 -2.07 11.44 -0.72
CA ALA A 71 -1.80 10.49 0.37
C ALA A 71 -1.09 11.16 1.58
N ALA A 72 -0.15 12.08 1.34
CA ALA A 72 0.54 12.79 2.42
C ALA A 72 -0.38 13.72 3.23
N ALA A 73 -1.44 14.25 2.61
CA ALA A 73 -2.43 15.07 3.29
C ALA A 73 -3.36 14.25 4.22
N GLN A 74 -3.60 12.98 3.90
CA GLN A 74 -4.42 12.07 4.71
C GLN A 74 -3.64 11.34 5.83
N GLN A 75 -2.30 11.31 5.75
CA GLN A 75 -1.45 10.63 6.74
C GLN A 75 -0.93 11.51 7.89
N ARG A 76 -1.43 12.75 8.07
CA ARG A 76 -1.22 13.45 9.36
C ARG A 76 -2.29 12.98 10.35
N PRO A 77 -2.01 12.03 11.27
CA PRO A 77 -2.85 11.90 12.44
C PRO A 77 -2.76 13.23 13.18
N ALA A 78 -3.91 13.79 13.52
CA ALA A 78 -4.03 14.95 14.39
C ALA A 78 -3.47 14.62 15.78
N LYS A 79 -2.14 14.67 15.94
CA LYS A 79 -1.47 14.62 17.23
C LYS A 79 -0.60 15.87 17.39
N ALA A 80 -1.26 16.98 17.67
CA ALA A 80 -0.76 18.12 18.45
C ALA A 80 -1.83 19.22 18.47
N ALA A 81 -2.95 18.98 19.16
CA ALA A 81 -3.89 20.03 19.54
C ALA A 81 -4.43 19.72 20.94
N SER A 82 -3.51 19.51 21.89
CA SER A 82 -3.84 19.38 23.30
C SER A 82 -2.57 19.54 24.14
N ALA A 83 -2.25 20.79 24.46
CA ALA A 83 -1.79 21.23 25.79
C ALA A 83 -1.20 22.64 25.69
N SER A 84 -2.03 23.65 25.95
CA SER A 84 -1.68 24.84 26.75
C SER A 84 -2.95 25.69 26.89
N ILE A 85 -3.86 25.23 27.72
CA ILE A 85 -4.82 26.13 28.39
C ILE A 85 -4.48 26.02 29.86
N SER A 86 -3.96 27.09 30.45
CA SER A 86 -4.29 27.47 31.82
C SER A 86 -3.95 28.94 32.11
N PRO A 87 -4.65 29.52 33.10
CA PRO A 87 -5.12 30.91 33.06
C PRO A 87 -4.36 31.80 34.04
N GLU A 88 -4.40 33.12 33.85
CA GLU A 88 -4.17 34.03 34.98
C GLU A 88 -4.98 35.32 34.83
N ALA A 89 -6.06 35.37 35.61
CA ALA A 89 -6.69 36.61 36.01
C ALA A 89 -5.79 37.29 37.04
N ARG A 90 -5.42 38.54 36.79
CA ARG A 90 -5.04 39.44 37.88
C ARG A 90 -5.44 40.86 37.53
N ALA A 91 -6.34 41.37 38.38
CA ALA A 91 -6.78 42.75 38.43
C ALA A 91 -5.60 43.73 38.39
N GLN A 92 -5.74 44.79 37.58
CA GLN A 92 -5.64 46.19 38.00
C GLN A 92 -6.58 47.02 37.11
#